data_AF-A0A1G0B8V5-F1
#
_entry.id   AF-A0A1G0B8V5-F1
#
_cell.length_a   1.000
_cell.length_b   1.000
_cell.length_c   1.000
_cell.angle_alpha   90.00
_cell.angle_beta   90.00
_cell.angle_gamma   90.00
#
_symmetry.space_group_name_H-M   'P 1'
#
loop_
_entity.id
_entity.type
_entity.pdbx_description
1 polymer ?
#
loop_
_entity_poly.entity_id
_entity_poly.type
_entity_poly.pdbx_seq_one_letter_code
_entity_poly.pdbx_strand_id
1 'polypeptide(L)' 'MKITKQDTVAEVVAKNMGADHVFSKYKIDFCCGGGATLEAACKESNVEFEVLKKEIQEIANKISNDSKV' A
#
# COMPACT_ATOMS: atom_id res chain seq x y z
N MET A 1 -4.90 -1.25 -11.67
CA MET A 1 -3.65 -2.03 -11.58
C MET A 1 -3.88 -3.24 -10.66
N LYS A 2 -3.10 -4.33 -10.82
CA LYS A 2 -3.13 -5.47 -9.90
C LYS A 2 -1.98 -5.33 -8.90
N ILE A 3 -2.30 -5.29 -7.61
CA ILE A 3 -1.34 -5.39 -6.51
C ILE A 3 -1.22 -6.88 -6.14
N THR A 4 -0.01 -7.38 -6.06
CA THR A 4 0.34 -8.78 -5.73
C THR A 4 1.29 -8.84 -4.55
N LYS A 5 1.33 -9.98 -3.86
CA LYS A 5 2.21 -10.19 -2.69
C LYS A 5 3.71 -10.01 -2.98
N GLN A 6 4.10 -10.18 -4.24
CA GLN A 6 5.48 -10.09 -4.72
C GLN A 6 5.90 -8.66 -5.07
N ASP A 7 4.94 -7.76 -5.27
CA ASP A 7 5.25 -6.35 -5.47
C ASP A 7 5.96 -5.80 -4.24
N THR A 8 6.89 -4.87 -4.47
CA THR A 8 7.60 -4.20 -3.37
C THR A 8 6.78 -3.04 -2.83
N VAL A 9 6.98 -2.70 -1.56
CA VAL A 9 6.33 -1.55 -0.93
C VAL A 9 6.60 -0.26 -1.74
N ALA A 10 7.85 -0.03 -2.14
CA ALA A 10 8.23 1.13 -2.94
C ALA A 10 7.54 1.18 -4.31
N GLU A 11 7.45 0.04 -5.02
CA GLU A 11 6.73 0.01 -6.30
C GLU A 11 5.24 0.31 -6.13
N VAL A 12 4.61 -0.19 -5.06
CA VAL A 12 3.20 0.09 -4.80
C VAL A 12 2.98 1.56 -4.47
N VAL A 13 3.84 2.18 -3.64
CA VAL A 13 3.78 3.62 -3.37
C VAL A 13 3.97 4.44 -4.65
N ALA A 14 4.95 4.08 -5.48
CA ALA A 14 5.21 4.78 -6.73
C ALA A 14 4.05 4.67 -7.74
N LYS A 15 3.33 3.55 -7.75
CA LYS A 15 2.23 3.27 -8.69
C LYS A 15 0.85 3.70 -8.16
N ASN A 16 0.65 3.82 -6.85
CA ASN A 16 -0.64 4.10 -6.23
C ASN A 16 -0.53 5.31 -5.31
N MET A 17 -1.13 6.43 -5.75
CA MET A 17 -1.18 7.65 -4.93
C MET A 17 -1.90 7.38 -3.61
N GLY A 18 -1.30 7.82 -2.50
CA GLY A 18 -1.83 7.66 -1.14
C GLY A 18 -1.56 6.30 -0.49
N ALA A 19 -0.91 5.36 -1.17
CA ALA A 19 -0.56 4.08 -0.56
C ALA A 19 0.37 4.25 0.65
N ASP A 20 1.22 5.29 0.65
CA ASP A 20 2.05 5.71 1.79
C ASP A 20 1.24 5.95 3.08
N HIS A 21 0.02 6.48 2.95
CA HIS A 21 -0.87 6.72 4.09
C HIS A 21 -1.38 5.39 4.66
N VAL A 22 -1.70 4.43 3.79
CA VAL A 22 -2.10 3.08 4.20
C VAL A 22 -0.93 2.36 4.87
N PHE A 23 0.27 2.41 4.29
CA PHE A 23 1.46 1.79 4.90
C PHE A 23 1.77 2.40 6.27
N SER A 24 1.66 3.72 6.41
CA SER A 24 1.82 4.41 7.68
C SER A 24 0.83 3.94 8.75
N LYS A 25 -0.45 3.73 8.37
CA LYS A 25 -1.50 3.23 9.26
C LYS A 25 -1.17 1.84 9.84
N TYR A 26 -0.55 0.98 9.02
CA TYR A 26 -0.12 -0.37 9.44
C TYR A 26 1.31 -0.43 9.97
N LYS A 27 1.99 0.71 10.15
CA LYS A 27 3.41 0.79 10.55
C LYS A 27 4.34 -0.02 9.64
N ILE A 28 4.03 -0.05 8.34
CA ILE A 28 4.89 -0.63 7.31
C ILE A 28 5.91 0.43 6.89
N ASP A 29 7.20 0.14 7.06
CA ASP A 29 8.27 1.06 6.70
C ASP A 29 8.47 1.09 5.17
N PHE A 30 8.03 2.17 4.53
CA PHE A 30 8.17 2.38 3.08
C PHE A 30 9.37 3.27 2.72
N CYS A 31 10.09 3.81 3.71
CA CYS A 31 11.20 4.74 3.53
C CYS A 31 12.56 4.02 3.45
N CYS A 32 12.87 3.17 4.43
CA CYS A 32 14.04 2.30 4.45
C CYS A 32 13.69 0.86 4.01
N GLY A 33 12.47 0.41 4.31
CA GLY A 33 11.95 -0.92 3.98
C GLY A 33 11.32 -1.05 2.59
N GLY A 34 11.43 -0.03 1.73
CA GLY A 34 10.76 0.01 0.43
C GLY A 34 11.07 -1.15 -0.52
N GLY A 35 12.23 -1.81 -0.37
CA GLY A 35 12.62 -2.99 -1.14
C GLY A 35 11.98 -4.30 -0.68
N ALA A 36 11.29 -4.32 0.46
CA ALA A 36 10.58 -5.50 0.93
C ALA A 36 9.33 -5.75 0.09
N THR A 37 9.04 -7.03 -0.15
CA THR A 37 7.75 -7.45 -0.73
C THR A 37 6.60 -7.12 0.21
N LEU A 38 5.41 -6.90 -0.34
CA LEU A 38 4.20 -6.69 0.46
C LEU A 38 3.94 -7.86 1.41
N GLU A 39 4.22 -9.10 1.01
CA GLU A 39 4.05 -10.25 1.91
C GLU A 39 4.94 -10.14 3.16
N ALA A 40 6.21 -9.78 2.99
CA ALA A 40 7.14 -9.62 4.10
C ALA A 40 6.72 -8.47 5.02
N ALA A 41 6.38 -7.32 4.43
CA ALA A 41 5.89 -6.16 5.16
C ALA A 41 4.59 -6.47 5.93
N CYS A 42 3.64 -7.16 5.29
CA CYS A 42 2.41 -7.62 5.91
C CYS A 42 2.68 -8.53 7.11
N LYS A 43 3.62 -9.47 6.96
CA LYS A 43 3.97 -10.43 8.01
C LYS A 43 4.61 -9.75 9.22
N GLU A 44 5.49 -8.79 8.99
CA GLU A 44 6.16 -8.02 10.04
C GLU A 44 5.18 -7.11 10.79
N SER A 45 4.29 -6.44 10.05
CA SER A 45 3.25 -5.56 10.60
C SER A 45 2.00 -6.30 11.10
N ASN A 46 1.99 -7.63 11.04
CA ASN A 46 0.86 -8.49 11.42
C ASN A 46 -0.48 -8.08 10.76
N VAL A 47 -0.43 -7.72 9.48
CA VAL A 47 -1.60 -7.32 8.68
C VAL A 47 -1.82 -8.30 7.54
N GLU A 48 -3.07 -8.65 7.28
CA GLU A 48 -3.40 -9.47 6.11
C GLU A 48 -3.22 -8.70 4.81
N PHE A 49 -2.58 -9.35 3.83
CA PHE A 49 -2.36 -8.79 2.51
C PHE A 49 -3.66 -8.33 1.82
N GLU A 50 -4.73 -9.09 1.96
CA GLU A 50 -6.04 -8.76 1.35
C GLU A 50 -6.60 -7.45 1.91
N VAL A 51 -6.47 -7.23 3.23
CA VAL A 51 -6.91 -6.01 3.92
C VAL A 51 -6.07 -4.82 3.45
N LEU A 52 -4.75 -4.96 3.46
CA LEU A 52 -3.82 -3.91 3.03
C LEU A 52 -4.08 -3.51 1.57
N LYS A 53 -4.18 -4.50 0.68
CA LYS A 53 -4.47 -4.30 -0.74
C LYS A 53 -5.79 -3.55 -0.93
N LYS A 54 -6.85 -3.96 -0.21
CA LYS A 54 -8.16 -3.33 -0.33
C LYS A 54 -8.10 -1.85 0.06
N GLU A 55 -7.48 -1.52 1.19
CA GLU A 55 -7.33 -0.13 1.66
C GLU A 55 -6.54 0.72 0.65
N ILE A 56 -5.44 0.19 0.08
CA ILE A 56 -4.65 0.89 -0.95
C ILE A 56 -5.52 1.20 -2.17
N GLN A 57 -6.31 0.22 -2.63
CA GLN A 57 -7.23 0.42 -3.75
C GLN A 57 -8.35 1.43 -3.43
N GLU A 58 -8.89 1.39 -2.22
CA GLU A 58 -9.93 2.33 -1.77
C GLU A 58 -9.41 3.77 -1.70
N ILE A 59 -8.20 3.98 -1.15
CA ILE A 59 -7.57 5.30 -1.10
C ILE A 59 -7.23 5.81 -2.51
N ALA A 60 -6.66 4.97 -3.37
CA ALA A 60 -6.33 5.36 -4.74
C ALA A 60 -7.60 5.75 -5.53
N ASN A 61 -8.69 5.02 -5.31
CA ASN A 61 -9.99 5.35 -5.91
C ASN A 61 -10.59 6.64 -5.33
N LYS A 62 -10.45 6.88 -4.02
CA LYS A 62 -10.89 8.13 -3.37
C LYS A 62 -10.14 9.34 -3.93
N ILE A 63 -8.82 9.29 -4.00
CA ILE A 63 -7.99 10.38 -4.54
C ILE A 63 -8.37 10.67 -6.00
N SER A 64 -8.69 9.62 -6.77
CA SER A 64 -9.15 9.76 -8.15
C SER A 64 -10.55 10.39 -8.28
N ASN A 65 -11.41 10.27 -7.25
CA ASN A 65 -12.78 10.79 -7.26
C ASN A 65 -12.94 12.15 -6.55
N ASP A 66 -11.94 12.59 -5.78
CA ASP A 66 -12.00 13.83 -4.99
C ASP A 66 -11.86 15.12 -5.85
N SER A 67 -11.63 15.01 -7.16
CA SER A 67 -11.73 16.16 -8.10
C SER A 67 -13.17 16.55 -8.48
N LYS A 68 -14.17 16.20 -7.67
CA LYS A 68 -15.57 16.55 -7.93
C LYS A 68 -16.32 16.98 -6.67
N VAL A 69 -15.85 18.05 -6.01
CA VAL A 69 -16.66 18.90 -5.12
C VAL A 69 -16.59 20.35 -5.55
#